data_AF-A0AAN8IPP4-F1
#
_entry.id   AF-A0AAN8IPP4-F1
#
_cell.length_a   1.000
_cell.length_b   1.000
_cell.length_c   1.000
_cell.angle_alpha   90.00
_cell.angle_beta   90.00
_cell.angle_gamma   90.00
#
_symmetry.space_group_name_H-M   'P 1'
#
loop_
_entity.id
_entity.type
_entity.pdbx_description
1 polymer ?
#
loop_
_entity_poly.entity_id
_entity_poly.type
_entity_poly.pdbx_seq_one_letter_code
_entity_poly.pdbx_strand_id
1 'polypeptide(L)'
;MTLNGHCKADCRLKHCTGAWSRWKRRAKVSPEKRDISEARNAVGVSFVEHHLTIEQLKDLYPDSYIHHEFPERSDGLPSEEARKRLRDGGGNVLPPPKEENLFRVFIKQFHFKFWLLLTGAL
;
A
#
# COMPACT_ATOMS: atom_id res chain seq x y z
N MET A 1 -31.08 -3.21 20.52
CA MET A 1 -29.72 -3.75 20.38
C MET A 1 -28.77 -2.57 20.23
N THR A 2 -27.89 -2.41 21.21
CA THR A 2 -26.80 -1.41 21.31
C THR A 2 -25.78 -1.62 20.17
N LEU A 3 -25.08 -0.62 19.63
CA LEU A 3 -24.10 0.24 20.29
C LEU A 3 -23.90 1.59 19.58
N ASN A 4 -23.56 2.57 20.43
CA ASN A 4 -23.19 3.96 20.17
C ASN A 4 -21.95 4.14 19.29
N GLY A 5 -21.88 5.30 18.63
CA GLY A 5 -20.63 5.80 18.03
C GLY A 5 -20.79 7.12 17.29
N HIS A 6 -21.06 8.20 18.03
CA HIS A 6 -21.08 9.57 17.52
C HIS A 6 -19.72 9.97 16.92
N CYS A 7 -19.69 10.32 15.63
CA CYS A 7 -18.66 11.19 15.06
C CYS A 7 -19.24 12.59 14.87
N LYS A 8 -19.07 13.45 15.87
CA LYS A 8 -19.32 14.89 15.78
C LYS A 8 -17.97 15.58 15.68
N ALA A 9 -17.66 16.16 14.52
CA ALA A 9 -16.58 17.11 14.37
C ALA A 9 -17.12 18.31 13.59
N ASP A 10 -17.67 19.26 14.35
CA ASP A 10 -17.96 20.62 13.93
C ASP A 10 -16.70 21.27 13.34
N CYS A 11 -16.65 21.47 12.02
CA CYS A 11 -15.66 22.33 11.38
C CYS A 11 -16.09 23.79 11.57
N ARG A 12 -15.64 24.43 12.65
CA ARG A 12 -15.76 25.87 12.88
C ARG A 12 -14.38 26.49 13.07
N LEU A 13 -14.22 27.70 12.51
CA LEU A 13 -13.08 28.62 12.52
C LEU A 13 -12.07 28.44 11.37
N LYS A 14 -12.11 29.33 10.37
CA LYS A 14 -11.64 30.74 10.31
C LYS A 14 -10.17 30.82 9.90
N HIS A 15 -9.93 31.56 8.81
CA HIS A 15 -8.69 32.24 8.42
C HIS A 15 -7.40 31.77 9.11
N CYS A 16 -6.53 31.08 8.37
CA CYS A 16 -5.11 31.01 8.68
C CYS A 16 -4.31 31.42 7.44
N THR A 17 -4.01 32.71 7.36
CA THR A 17 -2.86 33.24 6.65
C THR A 17 -1.59 32.82 7.40
N GLY A 18 -0.74 32.00 6.79
CA GLY A 18 0.53 31.60 7.41
C GLY A 18 1.25 30.54 6.59
N ALA A 19 2.44 30.89 6.09
CA ALA A 19 3.30 30.13 5.18
C ALA A 19 3.93 28.84 5.75
N TRP A 20 3.21 28.12 6.62
CA TRP A 20 3.74 26.97 7.40
C TRP A 20 2.91 25.68 7.24
N SER A 21 2.12 25.53 6.18
CA SER A 21 1.26 24.36 5.96
C SER A 21 1.82 23.31 4.99
N ARG A 22 3.11 23.37 4.62
CA ARG A 22 3.73 22.43 3.65
C ARG A 22 4.08 21.05 4.23
N TRP A 23 3.83 20.80 5.52
CA TRP A 23 4.22 19.54 6.18
C TRP A 23 3.01 18.72 6.66
N LYS A 24 1.96 18.58 5.83
CA LYS A 24 1.00 17.49 6.02
C LYS A 24 1.65 16.20 5.53
N ARG A 25 2.35 15.51 6.44
CA ARG A 25 2.81 14.13 6.28
C ARG A 25 1.62 13.28 5.80
N ARG A 26 1.75 12.64 4.64
CA ARG A 26 0.84 11.59 4.20
C ARG A 26 0.78 10.56 5.32
N ALA A 27 -0.42 10.27 5.82
CA ALA A 27 -0.63 9.19 6.78
C ALA A 27 -0.10 7.91 6.14
N LYS A 28 0.96 7.35 6.74
CA LYS A 28 1.57 6.11 6.26
C LYS A 28 0.58 5.01 6.59
N VAL A 29 -0.19 4.59 5.60
CA VAL A 29 -1.02 3.38 5.68
C VAL A 29 -0.04 2.22 5.82
N SER A 30 0.19 1.79 7.06
CA SER A 30 0.89 0.54 7.31
C SER A 30 -0.11 -0.58 7.03
N PRO A 31 0.20 -1.57 6.19
CA PRO A 31 -0.63 -2.76 6.14
C PRO A 31 -0.68 -3.33 7.56
N GLU A 32 -1.89 -3.65 8.00
CA GLU A 32 -2.13 -4.51 9.16
C GLU A 32 -1.30 -5.79 9.00
N LYS A 33 -0.85 -6.42 10.08
CA LYS A 33 -0.06 -7.66 10.03
C LYS A 33 -0.92 -8.80 9.46
N ARG A 34 -1.10 -8.81 8.14
CA ARG A 34 -1.77 -9.88 7.40
C ARG A 34 -0.78 -11.02 7.24
N ASP A 35 -1.29 -12.24 7.35
CA ASP A 35 -0.53 -13.43 7.06
C ASP A 35 -0.05 -13.35 5.60
N ILE A 36 1.28 -13.42 5.41
CA ILE A 36 1.91 -13.30 4.09
C ILE A 36 1.42 -14.44 3.18
N SER A 37 1.11 -15.60 3.75
CA SER A 37 0.58 -16.76 3.00
C SER A 37 -0.83 -16.50 2.48
N GLU A 38 -1.71 -15.89 3.28
CA GLU A 38 -3.07 -15.51 2.89
C GLU A 38 -3.06 -14.43 1.81
N ALA A 39 -2.22 -13.40 1.97
CA ALA A 39 -2.05 -12.36 0.97
C ALA A 39 -1.50 -12.93 -0.36
N ARG A 40 -0.53 -13.84 -0.29
CA ARG A 40 0.02 -14.52 -1.47
C ARG A 40 -1.04 -15.39 -2.17
N ASN A 41 -1.87 -16.11 -1.42
CA ASN A 41 -2.94 -16.92 -2.00
C ASN A 41 -4.04 -16.05 -2.62
N ALA A 42 -4.44 -14.96 -1.97
CA ALA A 42 -5.41 -14.01 -2.52
C ALA A 42 -4.93 -13.41 -3.85
N VAL A 43 -3.64 -13.03 -3.92
CA VAL A 43 -3.03 -12.47 -5.13
C VAL A 43 -2.80 -13.54 -6.21
N GLY A 44 -2.43 -14.77 -5.82
CA GLY A 44 -2.17 -15.88 -6.75
C GLY A 44 -3.42 -16.41 -7.44
N VAL A 45 -4.60 -16.28 -6.80
CA VAL A 45 -5.88 -16.69 -7.39
C VAL A 45 -6.51 -15.55 -8.20
N SER A 46 -6.12 -14.29 -7.98
CA SER A 46 -6.74 -13.14 -8.64
C SER A 46 -6.24 -12.84 -10.05
N PHE A 47 -5.06 -13.34 -10.46
CA PHE A 47 -4.49 -13.05 -11.78
C PHE A 47 -4.91 -14.09 -12.82
N VAL A 48 -5.99 -13.81 -13.52
CA VAL A 48 -6.58 -14.68 -14.55
C VAL A 48 -6.55 -14.05 -15.95
N GLU A 49 -6.02 -12.83 -16.05
CA GLU A 49 -6.08 -12.00 -17.27
C GLU A 49 -5.36 -12.64 -18.46
N HIS A 50 -4.34 -13.46 -18.20
CA HIS A 50 -3.57 -14.17 -19.22
C HIS A 50 -4.37 -15.26 -19.94
N HIS A 51 -5.48 -15.73 -19.36
CA HIS A 51 -6.37 -16.72 -19.97
C HIS A 51 -7.51 -16.09 -20.77
N LEU A 52 -7.64 -14.77 -20.74
CA LEU A 52 -8.75 -14.06 -21.39
C LEU A 52 -8.41 -13.73 -22.84
N THR A 53 -9.45 -13.66 -23.68
CA THR A 53 -9.31 -13.10 -25.02
C THR A 53 -9.18 -11.58 -24.95
N ILE A 54 -8.62 -10.97 -25.98
CA ILE A 54 -8.42 -9.51 -26.04
C ILE A 54 -9.77 -8.76 -26.01
N GLU A 55 -10.81 -9.37 -26.60
CA GLU A 55 -12.18 -8.85 -26.54
C GLU A 55 -12.71 -8.82 -25.10
N GLN A 56 -12.53 -9.90 -24.33
CA GLN A 56 -12.91 -9.94 -22.92
C GLN A 56 -12.09 -8.95 -22.07
N LEU A 57 -10.80 -8.77 -22.41
CA LEU A 57 -9.94 -7.82 -21.72
C LEU A 57 -10.39 -6.37 -21.93
N LYS A 58 -10.89 -6.05 -23.14
CA LYS A 58 -11.49 -4.76 -23.47
C LYS A 58 -12.74 -4.50 -22.60
N ASP A 59 -13.58 -5.51 -22.39
CA ASP A 59 -14.78 -5.38 -21.56
C ASP A 59 -14.45 -5.18 -20.08
N LEU A 60 -13.38 -5.82 -19.57
CA LEU A 60 -12.93 -5.65 -18.19
C LEU A 60 -12.23 -4.30 -17.94
N TYR A 61 -11.54 -3.75 -18.94
CA TYR A 61 -10.79 -2.51 -18.84
C TYR A 61 -11.23 -1.49 -19.90
N PRO A 62 -12.46 -0.96 -19.81
CA PRO A 62 -13.00 -0.06 -20.82
C PRO A 62 -12.19 1.24 -20.95
N ASP A 63 -11.63 1.73 -19.84
CA ASP A 63 -10.84 2.97 -19.81
C ASP A 63 -9.48 2.84 -20.51
N SER A 64 -9.03 1.61 -20.81
CA SER A 64 -7.74 1.36 -21.46
C SER A 64 -7.83 1.43 -23.00
N TYR A 65 -9.02 1.67 -23.56
CA TYR A 65 -9.26 1.85 -25.00
C TYR A 65 -8.56 0.79 -25.88
N ILE A 66 -8.74 -0.48 -25.53
CA ILE A 66 -8.07 -1.61 -26.19
C ILE A 66 -8.70 -1.88 -27.56
N HIS A 67 -7.87 -1.91 -28.61
CA HIS A 67 -8.27 -2.32 -29.95
C HIS A 67 -8.13 -3.84 -30.12
N HIS A 68 -9.25 -4.56 -30.07
CA HIS A 68 -9.26 -6.03 -30.15
C HIS A 68 -8.72 -6.61 -31.47
N GLU A 69 -8.98 -5.98 -32.63
CA GLU A 69 -8.46 -6.43 -33.94
C GLU A 69 -6.98 -6.13 -34.13
N PHE A 70 -6.51 -5.00 -33.60
CA PHE A 70 -5.12 -4.53 -33.72
C PHE A 70 -4.61 -4.01 -32.37
N PRO A 71 -4.20 -4.90 -31.45
CA PRO A 71 -3.82 -4.52 -30.08
C PRO A 71 -2.67 -3.51 -30.03
N GLU A 72 -1.76 -3.55 -31.01
CA GLU A 72 -0.62 -2.62 -31.11
C GLU A 72 -1.02 -1.16 -31.36
N ARG A 73 -2.25 -0.92 -31.84
CA ARG A 73 -2.76 0.43 -32.10
C ARG A 73 -3.55 1.00 -30.94
N SER A 74 -3.70 0.28 -29.84
CA SER A 74 -4.50 0.70 -28.69
C SER A 74 -4.03 2.05 -28.14
N ASP A 75 -4.97 2.97 -27.91
CA ASP A 75 -4.67 4.32 -27.41
C ASP A 75 -4.18 4.32 -25.95
N GLY A 76 -4.56 3.29 -25.18
CA GLY A 76 -4.17 3.12 -23.79
C GLY A 76 -4.96 4.00 -22.82
N LEU A 77 -4.45 4.14 -21.59
CA LEU A 77 -5.15 4.80 -20.50
C LEU A 77 -5.02 6.33 -20.60
N PRO A 78 -6.10 7.12 -20.45
CA PRO A 78 -6.04 8.57 -20.47
C PRO A 78 -5.31 9.11 -19.22
N SER A 79 -4.68 10.28 -19.37
CA SER A 79 -3.85 10.88 -18.31
C SER A 79 -4.59 11.11 -17.00
N GLU A 80 -5.89 11.43 -17.05
CA GLU A 80 -6.70 11.67 -15.85
C GLU A 80 -6.99 10.39 -15.07
N GLU A 81 -7.33 9.29 -15.76
CA GLU A 81 -7.53 7.99 -15.13
C GLU A 81 -6.21 7.41 -14.63
N ALA A 82 -5.11 7.58 -15.38
CA ALA A 82 -3.77 7.19 -14.92
C ALA A 82 -3.39 7.92 -13.61
N ARG A 83 -3.67 9.22 -13.50
CA ARG A 83 -3.45 9.99 -12.27
C ARG A 83 -4.32 9.50 -11.12
N LYS A 84 -5.58 9.14 -11.38
CA LYS A 84 -6.48 8.57 -10.38
C LYS A 84 -5.95 7.25 -9.86
N ARG A 85 -5.61 6.30 -10.74
CA ARG A 85 -5.00 5.01 -10.37
C ARG A 85 -3.68 5.18 -9.61
N LEU A 86 -2.86 6.17 -9.97
CA LEU A 86 -1.62 6.46 -9.23
C LEU A 86 -1.89 6.99 -7.82
N ARG A 87 -2.96 7.76 -7.61
CA ARG A 87 -3.37 8.22 -6.28
C ARG A 87 -3.93 7.09 -5.43
N ASP A 88 -4.69 6.19 -6.05
CA ASP A 88 -5.41 5.11 -5.35
C ASP A 88 -4.49 3.92 -5.05
N GLY A 89 -3.69 3.49 -6.03
CA GLY A 89 -2.79 2.32 -5.93
C GLY A 89 -1.35 2.65 -5.55
N GLY A 90 -0.95 3.92 -5.62
CA GLY A 90 0.45 4.32 -5.43
C GLY A 90 1.34 3.96 -6.63
N GLY A 91 2.65 4.15 -6.47
CA GLY A 91 3.61 3.85 -7.52
C GLY A 91 3.89 2.35 -7.65
N ASN A 92 4.06 1.86 -8.88
CA ASN A 92 4.48 0.48 -9.15
C ASN A 92 5.99 0.30 -8.86
N VAL A 93 6.36 0.45 -7.58
CA VAL A 93 7.74 0.31 -7.09
C VAL A 93 7.69 -0.54 -5.84
N LEU A 94 8.48 -1.61 -5.81
CA LEU A 94 8.66 -2.39 -4.61
C LEU A 94 9.36 -1.53 -3.56
N PRO A 95 8.79 -1.33 -2.37
CA PRO A 95 9.43 -0.55 -1.35
C PRO A 95 10.77 -1.21 -0.97
N PRO A 96 11.82 -0.42 -0.70
CA PRO A 96 13.08 -0.98 -0.25
C PRO A 96 12.85 -1.79 1.03
N PRO A 97 13.62 -2.87 1.24
CA PRO A 97 13.53 -3.64 2.47
C PRO A 97 13.73 -2.72 3.67
N LYS A 98 13.03 -3.01 4.77
CA LYS A 98 13.13 -2.19 5.97
C LYS A 98 14.56 -2.24 6.51
N GLU A 99 15.25 -1.11 6.45
CA GLU A 99 16.55 -0.96 7.10
C GLU A 99 16.37 -1.12 8.62
N GLU A 100 17.08 -2.06 9.21
CA GLU A 100 17.20 -2.16 10.66
C GLU A 100 18.38 -1.30 11.11
N ASN A 101 18.17 -0.48 12.14
CA ASN A 101 19.26 0.25 12.77
C ASN A 101 20.29 -0.76 13.33
N LEU A 102 21.58 -0.58 13.03
CA LEU A 102 22.69 -1.41 13.51
C LEU A 102 22.64 -1.64 15.03
N PHE A 103 22.28 -0.62 15.81
CA PHE A 103 22.11 -0.74 17.26
C PHE A 103 20.98 -1.70 17.65
N ARG A 104 19.90 -1.74 16.87
CA ARG A 104 18.77 -2.66 17.10
C ARG A 104 19.19 -4.10 16.81
N VAL A 105 20.01 -4.31 15.78
CA VAL A 105 20.59 -5.62 15.45
C VAL A 105 21.55 -6.06 16.55
N PHE A 106 22.42 -5.16 17.02
CA PHE A 106 23.35 -5.40 18.13
C PHE A 106 22.62 -5.84 19.40
N ILE A 107 21.61 -5.09 19.86
CA ILE A 107 20.86 -5.44 21.07
C ILE A 107 20.22 -6.83 20.93
N LYS A 108 19.60 -7.15 19.78
CA LYS A 108 19.01 -8.48 19.55
C LYS A 108 20.03 -9.62 19.72
N GLN A 109 21.27 -9.42 19.31
CA GLN A 109 22.33 -10.43 19.40
C GLN A 109 22.76 -10.73 20.84
N PHE A 110 22.89 -9.69 21.67
CA PHE A 110 23.42 -9.83 23.04
C PHE A 110 22.34 -10.08 24.10
N HIS A 111 21.06 -9.93 23.76
CA HIS A 111 20.00 -10.01 24.76
C HIS A 111 19.66 -11.42 25.25
N PHE A 112 19.84 -12.47 24.42
CA PHE A 112 19.05 -13.69 24.61
C PHE A 112 19.75 -14.90 25.25
N LYS A 113 21.08 -14.97 25.28
CA LYS A 113 21.76 -16.18 25.80
C LYS A 113 22.97 -15.89 26.68
N PHE A 114 23.82 -14.95 26.28
CA PHE A 114 25.04 -14.67 27.02
C PHE A 114 24.77 -13.93 28.34
N TRP A 115 23.75 -13.07 28.37
CA TRP A 115 23.40 -12.31 29.57
C TRP A 115 22.75 -13.16 30.67
N LEU A 116 21.85 -14.09 30.31
CA LEU A 116 21.28 -15.08 31.23
C LEU A 116 22.35 -16.01 31.83
N LEU A 117 23.37 -16.36 31.05
CA LEU A 117 24.52 -17.15 31.51
C LEU A 117 25.43 -16.34 32.45
N LEU A 118 25.67 -15.07 32.17
CA LEU A 118 26.51 -14.18 33.00
C LEU A 118 25.86 -13.85 34.35
N THR A 119 24.54 -13.70 34.41
CA THR A 119 23.84 -13.42 35.67
C THR A 119 23.52 -14.67 36.49
N GLY A 120 23.40 -15.85 35.84
CA GLY A 120 23.17 -17.14 36.51
C GLY A 120 24.43 -17.87 36.98
N ALA A 121 25.61 -17.43 36.54
CA ALA A 121 26.91 -17.97 36.99
C ALA A 121 27.51 -17.21 38.18
N LEU A 122 26.73 -16.33 38.83
CA LEU A 122 27.11 -15.64 40.07
C LEU A 122 26.57 -16.36 41.30
#